data_AF-K1SIB1-F1
#
_entry.id   AF-K1SIB1-F1
#
_cell.length_a   1.000
_cell.length_b   1.000
_cell.length_c   1.000
_cell.angle_alpha   90.00
_cell.angle_beta   90.00
_cell.angle_gamma   90.00
#
_symmetry.space_group_name_H-M   'P 1'
#
loop_
_entity.id
_entity.type
_entity.pdbx_description
1 polymer ?
#
loop_
_entity_poly.entity_id
_entity_poly.type
_entity_poly.pdbx_seq_one_letter_code
_entity_poly.pdbx_strand_id
1 'polypeptide(L)'
;NCFYEASGIHSQYEPADDYKVTENPDMVNPGQTPQQNSDGILSGATVWDGYKLNASSPLIDAGIYVPQMGTTDFYGTQLYWGNAPDIGVHEYQQGEYNNPSNFALGKTVTSNNSHESLTPDLMVDGIYSQNSRWAAANSDLPIWLDIDFGKDTTFNKVVLTENIVSGWASPRIASFNLQIPTADGYQTIYT
;
A
#
# COMPACT_ATOMS: atom_id res chain seq x y z
N ASN A 1 -4.78 -8.18 3.01
CA ASN A 1 -3.90 -9.36 3.00
C ASN A 1 -4.73 -10.62 2.74
N CYS A 2 -4.11 -11.75 2.35
CA CYS A 2 -4.79 -13.04 2.30
C CYS A 2 -4.24 -13.99 3.37
N PHE A 3 -5.11 -14.55 4.20
CA PHE A 3 -4.81 -15.60 5.18
C PHE A 3 -5.76 -16.78 4.94
N TYR A 4 -5.45 -17.57 3.91
CA TYR A 4 -6.23 -18.75 3.56
C TYR A 4 -5.62 -20.01 4.19
N GLU A 5 -6.46 -20.79 4.86
CA GLU A 5 -6.11 -22.10 5.42
C GLU A 5 -7.17 -23.12 4.99
N ALA A 6 -6.75 -24.13 4.21
CA ALA A 6 -7.67 -25.06 3.56
C ALA A 6 -8.44 -25.95 4.56
N SER A 7 -7.88 -26.18 5.75
CA SER A 7 -8.57 -26.92 6.81
C SER A 7 -9.69 -26.13 7.50
N GLY A 8 -9.74 -24.80 7.28
CA GLY A 8 -10.66 -23.89 7.97
C GLY A 8 -10.30 -23.61 9.43
N ILE A 9 -9.16 -24.12 9.92
CA ILE A 9 -8.69 -23.90 11.30
C ILE A 9 -7.68 -22.75 11.30
N HIS A 10 -8.14 -21.57 11.70
CA HIS A 10 -7.26 -20.40 11.81
C HIS A 10 -6.42 -20.41 13.09
N SER A 11 -5.21 -19.86 13.00
CA SER A 11 -4.32 -19.70 14.15
C SER A 11 -4.88 -18.67 15.13
N GLN A 12 -4.75 -18.94 16.43
CA GLN A 12 -5.02 -17.93 17.47
C GLN A 12 -4.07 -16.72 17.40
N TYR A 13 -2.97 -16.84 16.65
CA TYR A 13 -1.99 -15.77 16.42
C TYR A 13 -2.13 -15.14 15.02
N GLU A 14 -3.19 -15.46 14.27
CA GLU A 14 -3.45 -14.78 13.01
C GLU A 14 -3.64 -13.27 13.25
N PRO A 15 -2.98 -12.40 12.47
CA PRO A 15 -3.12 -10.96 12.63
C PRO A 15 -4.59 -10.50 12.56
N ALA A 16 -4.95 -9.55 13.42
CA ALA A 16 -6.20 -8.82 13.32
C ALA A 16 -6.11 -7.84 12.14
N ASP A 17 -6.91 -8.07 11.12
CA ASP A 17 -7.02 -7.27 9.90
C ASP A 17 -8.48 -7.38 9.45
N ASP A 18 -9.24 -6.30 9.59
CA ASP A 18 -10.69 -6.26 9.26
C ASP A 18 -10.95 -6.45 7.75
N TYR A 19 -9.92 -6.27 6.92
CA TYR A 19 -9.98 -6.37 5.46
C TYR A 19 -9.20 -7.58 4.92
N LYS A 20 -8.86 -8.55 5.76
CA LYS A 20 -8.22 -9.78 5.27
C LYS A 20 -9.19 -10.62 4.45
N VAL A 21 -8.66 -11.20 3.37
CA VAL A 21 -9.34 -12.26 2.61
C VAL A 21 -8.97 -13.60 3.24
N THR A 22 -9.97 -14.36 3.67
CA THR A 22 -9.80 -15.73 4.19
C THR A 22 -10.42 -16.78 3.28
N GLU A 23 -11.10 -16.36 2.21
CA GLU A 23 -11.66 -17.23 1.19
C GLU A 23 -10.56 -17.89 0.35
N ASN A 24 -10.91 -18.99 -0.33
CA ASN A 24 -9.98 -19.67 -1.23
C ASN A 24 -9.47 -18.68 -2.29
N PRO A 25 -8.14 -18.49 -2.43
CA PRO A 25 -7.53 -17.64 -3.44
C PRO A 25 -7.93 -17.96 -4.88
N ASP A 26 -8.46 -19.16 -5.15
CA ASP A 26 -8.89 -19.60 -6.47
C ASP A 26 -7.78 -19.39 -7.52
N MET A 27 -6.59 -19.90 -7.19
CA MET A 27 -5.48 -19.96 -8.12
C MET A 27 -5.66 -21.15 -9.09
N VAL A 28 -5.07 -21.05 -10.29
CA VAL A 28 -5.23 -22.04 -11.36
C VAL A 28 -4.89 -23.48 -10.90
N ASN A 29 -3.68 -23.69 -10.38
CA ASN A 29 -3.22 -24.97 -9.85
C ASN A 29 -1.93 -24.77 -9.03
N PRO A 30 -2.03 -24.16 -7.84
CA PRO A 30 -0.85 -23.79 -7.06
C PRO A 30 -0.15 -25.03 -6.48
N GLY A 31 1.12 -24.89 -6.10
CA GLY A 31 1.87 -25.95 -5.40
C GLY A 31 2.45 -27.05 -6.29
N GLN A 32 2.33 -26.93 -7.61
CA GLN A 32 2.95 -27.88 -8.54
C GLN A 32 4.48 -27.70 -8.61
N THR A 33 5.20 -28.79 -8.88
CA THR A 33 6.65 -28.73 -9.11
C THR A 33 6.94 -27.96 -10.41
N PRO A 34 7.82 -26.94 -10.37
CA PRO A 34 8.30 -26.21 -11.54
C PRO A 34 8.71 -27.13 -12.69
N GLN A 35 8.20 -26.88 -13.90
CA GLN A 35 8.63 -27.56 -15.12
C GLN A 35 9.43 -26.61 -16.00
N GLN A 36 10.42 -27.15 -16.74
CA GLN A 36 11.15 -26.36 -17.71
C GLN A 36 10.21 -25.80 -18.77
N ASN A 37 10.37 -24.52 -19.12
CA ASN A 37 9.74 -23.98 -20.31
C ASN A 37 10.44 -24.53 -21.58
N SER A 38 9.97 -24.14 -22.77
CA SER A 38 10.55 -24.56 -24.06
C SER A 38 12.03 -24.22 -24.24
N ASP A 39 12.53 -23.24 -23.48
CA ASP A 39 13.92 -22.77 -23.52
C ASP A 39 14.78 -23.43 -22.42
N GLY A 40 14.23 -24.39 -21.67
CA GLY A 40 14.93 -25.11 -20.62
C GLY A 40 15.05 -24.34 -19.29
N ILE A 41 14.33 -23.23 -19.13
CA ILE A 41 14.39 -22.39 -17.93
C ILE A 41 13.48 -22.98 -16.83
N LEU A 42 14.03 -23.15 -15.61
CA LEU A 42 13.35 -23.69 -14.42
C LEU A 42 12.91 -22.62 -13.40
N SER A 43 13.11 -21.34 -13.70
CA SER A 43 12.82 -20.22 -12.81
C SER A 43 12.21 -19.03 -13.55
N GLY A 44 11.42 -18.21 -12.84
CA GLY A 44 10.80 -17.00 -13.39
C GLY A 44 9.35 -17.17 -13.83
N ALA A 45 8.75 -16.06 -14.26
CA ALA A 45 7.34 -15.90 -14.62
C ALA A 45 6.73 -17.09 -15.38
N THR A 46 7.41 -17.57 -16.41
CA THR A 46 6.88 -18.58 -17.35
C THR A 46 6.75 -19.99 -16.76
N VAL A 47 7.25 -20.22 -15.53
CA VAL A 47 7.25 -21.54 -14.89
C VAL A 47 6.17 -21.67 -13.82
N TRP A 48 5.60 -20.56 -13.36
CA TRP A 48 4.74 -20.50 -12.17
C TRP A 48 3.28 -20.16 -12.47
N ASP A 49 2.77 -20.53 -13.64
CA ASP A 49 1.39 -20.23 -14.05
C ASP A 49 0.31 -20.80 -13.10
N GLY A 50 0.63 -21.87 -12.36
CA GLY A 50 -0.27 -22.43 -11.34
C GLY A 50 -0.65 -21.45 -10.22
N TYR A 51 0.14 -20.40 -10.01
CA TYR A 51 -0.12 -19.35 -9.02
C TYR A 51 -0.86 -18.12 -9.58
N LYS A 52 -1.23 -18.13 -10.87
CA LYS A 52 -2.13 -17.12 -11.42
C LYS A 52 -3.53 -17.26 -10.83
N LEU A 53 -4.24 -16.14 -10.77
CA LEU A 53 -5.62 -16.07 -10.29
C LEU A 53 -6.60 -16.51 -11.39
N ASN A 54 -7.62 -17.28 -11.01
CA ASN A 54 -8.81 -17.45 -11.85
C ASN A 54 -9.72 -16.22 -11.75
N ALA A 55 -10.62 -16.03 -12.73
CA ALA A 55 -11.50 -14.87 -12.84
C ALA A 55 -12.45 -14.68 -11.63
N SER A 56 -12.72 -15.73 -10.85
CA SER A 56 -13.56 -15.70 -9.66
C SER A 56 -12.79 -15.49 -8.35
N SER A 57 -11.48 -15.25 -8.43
CA SER A 57 -10.65 -15.12 -7.26
C SER A 57 -11.07 -13.92 -6.38
N PRO A 58 -11.20 -14.12 -5.06
CA PRO A 58 -11.47 -13.03 -4.11
C PRO A 58 -10.25 -12.12 -3.90
N LEU A 59 -9.11 -12.43 -4.53
CA LEU A 59 -7.90 -11.62 -4.46
C LEU A 59 -7.86 -10.53 -5.52
N ILE A 60 -8.75 -10.60 -6.52
CA ILE A 60 -8.84 -9.59 -7.56
C ILE A 60 -9.45 -8.32 -6.98
N ASP A 61 -8.87 -7.15 -7.29
CA ASP A 61 -9.29 -5.84 -6.79
C ASP A 61 -9.31 -5.71 -5.24
N ALA A 62 -8.63 -6.62 -4.53
CA ALA A 62 -8.67 -6.70 -3.06
C ALA A 62 -7.42 -6.11 -2.38
N GLY A 63 -6.41 -5.71 -3.16
CA GLY A 63 -5.17 -5.14 -2.64
C GLY A 63 -5.26 -3.65 -2.36
N ILE A 64 -4.11 -3.09 -1.97
CA ILE A 64 -3.95 -1.68 -1.68
C ILE A 64 -2.80 -1.16 -2.53
N TYR A 65 -3.05 -0.08 -3.28
CA TYR A 65 -1.98 0.65 -3.94
C TYR A 65 -0.91 1.10 -2.93
N VAL A 66 0.33 0.70 -3.18
CA VAL A 66 1.53 1.17 -2.49
C VAL A 66 2.43 1.81 -3.55
N PRO A 67 2.88 3.06 -3.39
CA PRO A 67 3.70 3.77 -4.39
C PRO A 67 5.00 3.07 -4.80
N GLN A 68 5.50 2.17 -3.95
CA GLN A 68 6.70 1.37 -4.20
C GLN A 68 6.41 0.09 -4.99
N MET A 69 5.15 -0.18 -5.32
CA MET A 69 4.82 -1.20 -6.29
C MET A 69 5.48 -0.79 -7.63
N GLY A 70 6.13 -1.74 -8.29
CA GLY A 70 6.72 -1.51 -9.60
C GLY A 70 5.63 -1.23 -10.66
N THR A 71 6.01 -1.19 -11.93
CA THR A 71 5.02 -1.02 -13.01
C THR A 71 4.39 -2.33 -13.46
N THR A 72 5.00 -3.47 -13.13
CA THR A 72 4.51 -4.80 -13.54
C THR A 72 4.53 -5.79 -12.38
N ASP A 73 3.66 -6.80 -12.46
CA ASP A 73 3.65 -7.95 -11.56
C ASP A 73 4.83 -8.91 -11.84
N PHE A 74 4.84 -10.05 -11.16
CA PHE A 74 5.86 -11.10 -11.36
C PHE A 74 5.86 -11.69 -12.77
N TYR A 75 4.71 -11.67 -13.46
CA TYR A 75 4.53 -12.22 -14.80
C TYR A 75 4.80 -11.21 -15.92
N GLY A 76 5.10 -9.96 -15.57
CA GLY A 76 5.31 -8.86 -16.52
C GLY A 76 4.02 -8.17 -16.96
N THR A 77 2.88 -8.50 -16.35
CA THR A 77 1.61 -7.81 -16.56
C THR A 77 1.70 -6.42 -15.96
N GLN A 78 1.29 -5.39 -16.70
CA GLN A 78 1.18 -4.03 -16.17
C GLN A 78 0.23 -4.02 -14.97
N LEU A 79 0.66 -3.47 -13.83
CA LEU A 79 -0.18 -3.34 -12.63
C LEU A 79 -1.31 -2.33 -12.84
N TYR A 80 -2.33 -2.42 -12.00
CA TYR A 80 -3.45 -1.49 -11.81
C TYR A 80 -4.58 -1.62 -12.83
N TRP A 81 -5.07 -2.84 -13.01
CA TRP A 81 -6.30 -3.12 -13.74
C TRP A 81 -7.46 -3.22 -12.75
N GLY A 82 -8.51 -2.44 -12.98
CA GLY A 82 -9.71 -2.43 -12.15
C GLY A 82 -9.71 -1.32 -11.11
N ASN A 83 -10.28 -1.62 -9.94
CA ASN A 83 -10.46 -0.69 -8.83
C ASN A 83 -9.25 -0.66 -7.89
N ALA A 84 -8.49 -1.75 -7.79
CA ALA A 84 -7.31 -1.84 -6.94
C ALA A 84 -6.34 -2.92 -7.47
N PRO A 85 -5.04 -2.87 -7.12
CA PRO A 85 -4.14 -3.97 -7.44
C PRO A 85 -4.59 -5.28 -6.77
N ASP A 86 -4.27 -6.41 -7.37
CA ASP A 86 -4.61 -7.71 -6.82
C ASP A 86 -3.70 -8.11 -5.64
N ILE A 87 -4.22 -8.94 -4.74
CA ILE A 87 -3.38 -9.53 -3.68
C ILE A 87 -2.56 -10.68 -4.28
N GLY A 88 -1.24 -10.55 -4.27
CA GLY A 88 -0.32 -11.64 -4.59
C GLY A 88 0.68 -11.27 -5.67
N VAL A 89 1.01 -12.25 -6.52
CA VAL A 89 2.07 -12.13 -7.54
C VAL A 89 1.54 -11.91 -8.96
N HIS A 90 0.23 -11.98 -9.15
CA HIS A 90 -0.43 -11.88 -10.44
C HIS A 90 -1.46 -10.76 -10.40
N GLU A 91 -1.39 -9.87 -11.39
CA GLU A 91 -2.45 -8.92 -11.70
C GLU A 91 -3.37 -9.53 -12.77
N TYR A 92 -4.63 -9.74 -12.44
CA TYR A 92 -5.66 -10.17 -13.36
C TYR A 92 -6.18 -8.96 -14.15
N GLN A 93 -5.97 -8.97 -15.46
CA GLN A 93 -6.36 -7.84 -16.33
C GLN A 93 -7.88 -7.80 -16.51
N GLN A 94 -8.58 -7.11 -15.61
CA GLN A 94 -10.01 -6.80 -15.72
C GLN A 94 -10.29 -5.31 -15.49
N GLY A 95 -11.39 -4.81 -16.06
CA GLY A 95 -11.76 -3.41 -15.92
C GLY A 95 -10.82 -2.46 -16.66
N GLU A 96 -10.77 -1.21 -16.19
CA GLU A 96 -9.95 -0.15 -16.77
C GLU A 96 -8.56 -0.11 -16.16
N TYR A 97 -7.55 0.23 -16.96
CA TYR A 97 -6.23 0.55 -16.44
C TYR A 97 -6.28 1.88 -15.69
N ASN A 98 -6.01 1.83 -14.39
CA ASN A 98 -5.98 2.99 -13.51
C ASN A 98 -4.55 3.22 -13.03
N ASN A 99 -3.81 4.15 -13.62
CA ASN A 99 -2.51 4.52 -13.06
C ASN A 99 -2.70 5.40 -11.80
N PRO A 100 -2.51 4.88 -10.58
CA PRO A 100 -2.74 5.65 -9.36
C PRO A 100 -1.75 6.81 -9.27
N SER A 101 -2.28 8.02 -9.14
CA SER A 101 -1.48 9.24 -9.01
C SER A 101 -1.33 9.63 -7.55
N ASN A 102 -0.09 9.79 -7.07
CA ASN A 102 0.15 10.41 -5.76
C ASN A 102 0.06 11.95 -5.90
N PHE A 103 -1.09 12.51 -5.57
CA PHE A 103 -1.30 13.97 -5.65
C PHE A 103 -0.44 14.77 -4.66
N ALA A 104 0.06 14.13 -3.60
CA ALA A 104 0.90 14.77 -2.60
C ALA A 104 2.39 14.82 -3.02
N LEU A 105 2.81 14.01 -4.01
CA LEU A 105 4.21 13.93 -4.43
C LEU A 105 4.76 15.30 -4.84
N GLY A 106 5.86 15.72 -4.19
CA GLY A 106 6.54 16.99 -4.44
C GLY A 106 5.76 18.23 -4.02
N LYS A 107 4.67 18.09 -3.25
CA LYS A 107 3.90 19.23 -2.72
C LYS A 107 4.62 19.94 -1.59
N THR A 108 4.23 21.18 -1.34
CA THR A 108 4.72 21.91 -0.18
C THR A 108 4.05 21.36 1.06
N VAL A 109 4.86 21.03 2.06
CA VAL A 109 4.38 20.55 3.36
C VAL A 109 4.92 21.47 4.45
N THR A 110 4.06 21.86 5.38
CA THR A 110 4.45 22.59 6.59
C THR A 110 4.04 21.84 7.85
N SER A 111 4.69 22.16 8.96
CA SER A 111 4.42 21.55 10.27
C SER A 111 4.67 22.56 11.38
N ASN A 112 4.01 22.44 12.54
CA ASN A 112 4.41 23.18 13.74
C ASN A 112 5.65 22.61 14.44
N ASN A 113 6.06 21.40 14.09
CA ASN A 113 7.11 20.68 14.79
C ASN A 113 7.86 19.78 13.81
N SER A 114 9.18 19.92 13.73
CA SER A 114 10.03 19.10 12.86
C SER A 114 11.44 19.02 13.41
N HIS A 115 12.01 17.82 13.37
CA HIS A 115 13.43 17.58 13.58
C HIS A 115 14.26 18.24 12.46
N GLU A 116 15.44 18.76 12.80
CA GLU A 116 16.26 19.59 11.90
C GLU A 116 16.62 18.94 10.56
N SER A 117 16.78 17.61 10.56
CA SER A 117 17.13 16.82 9.37
C SER A 117 16.01 15.94 8.83
N LEU A 118 14.84 15.92 9.49
CA LEU A 118 13.70 15.08 9.11
C LEU A 118 12.48 15.98 8.86
N THR A 119 12.65 16.86 7.88
CA THR A 119 11.75 17.96 7.56
C THR A 119 10.48 17.48 6.83
N PRO A 120 9.40 18.27 6.81
CA PRO A 120 8.11 17.83 6.28
C PRO A 120 8.12 17.45 4.79
N ASP A 121 8.97 18.06 3.98
CA ASP A 121 9.11 17.76 2.55
C ASP A 121 9.52 16.31 2.28
N LEU A 122 10.24 15.68 3.21
CA LEU A 122 10.63 14.27 3.09
C LEU A 122 9.46 13.29 3.19
N MET A 123 8.26 13.73 3.59
CA MET A 123 7.07 12.86 3.58
C MET A 123 6.45 12.72 2.19
N VAL A 124 6.83 13.59 1.25
CA VAL A 124 6.26 13.67 -0.10
C VAL A 124 7.33 13.65 -1.20
N ASP A 125 8.56 13.25 -0.89
CA ASP A 125 9.68 13.19 -1.85
C ASP A 125 9.68 11.92 -2.73
N GLY A 126 8.84 10.92 -2.39
CA GLY A 126 8.77 9.63 -3.06
C GLY A 126 9.87 8.64 -2.65
N ILE A 127 10.67 8.97 -1.63
CA ILE A 127 11.77 8.13 -1.14
C ILE A 127 11.36 7.50 0.19
N TYR A 128 11.13 6.20 0.18
CA TYR A 128 10.68 5.46 1.37
C TYR A 128 11.86 4.81 2.08
N SER A 129 12.57 5.58 2.89
CA SER A 129 13.72 5.07 3.64
C SER A 129 13.76 5.62 5.06
N GLN A 130 14.57 5.01 5.92
CA GLN A 130 14.80 5.58 7.25
C GLN A 130 15.31 7.03 7.14
N ASN A 131 16.11 7.40 6.14
CA ASN A 131 16.69 8.74 6.06
C ASN A 131 15.83 9.76 5.29
N SER A 132 14.83 9.33 4.53
CA SER A 132 13.77 10.20 3.96
C SER A 132 12.47 9.94 4.70
N ARG A 133 12.24 10.71 5.75
CA ARG A 133 10.99 10.72 6.51
C ARG A 133 10.86 12.05 7.23
N TRP A 134 9.62 12.44 7.53
CA TRP A 134 9.39 13.47 8.53
C TRP A 134 9.45 12.88 9.94
N ALA A 135 9.91 13.68 10.91
CA ALA A 135 9.71 13.42 12.33
C ALA A 135 9.57 14.73 13.09
N ALA A 136 8.67 14.78 14.08
CA ALA A 136 8.62 15.89 15.03
C ALA A 136 9.93 15.97 15.85
N ALA A 137 10.31 17.18 16.28
CA ALA A 137 11.50 17.38 17.13
C ALA A 137 11.30 16.83 18.56
N ASN A 138 10.04 16.78 19.02
CA ASN A 138 9.65 16.29 20.33
C ASN A 138 8.21 15.74 20.29
N SER A 139 7.69 15.33 21.45
CA SER A 139 6.36 14.72 21.59
C SER A 139 5.27 15.71 22.05
N ASP A 140 5.49 17.02 21.92
CA ASP A 140 4.53 18.03 22.37
C ASP A 140 3.31 18.06 21.45
N LEU A 141 2.14 17.70 21.97
CA LEU A 141 0.88 17.65 21.23
C LEU A 141 0.10 18.98 21.36
N PRO A 142 -0.70 19.37 20.34
CA PRO A 142 -0.89 18.68 19.07
C PRO A 142 0.28 18.88 18.10
N ILE A 143 0.58 17.85 17.30
CA ILE A 143 1.48 17.95 16.16
C ILE A 143 0.63 17.94 14.90
N TRP A 144 0.85 18.91 14.00
CA TRP A 144 0.15 18.97 12.72
C TRP A 144 1.13 19.03 11.55
N LEU A 145 0.65 18.49 10.43
CA LEU A 145 1.24 18.58 9.10
C LEU A 145 0.17 19.13 8.17
N ASP A 146 0.54 20.05 7.29
CA ASP A 146 -0.33 20.63 6.29
C ASP A 146 0.29 20.47 4.90
N ILE A 147 -0.49 19.96 3.94
CA ILE A 147 -0.06 19.72 2.56
C ILE A 147 -0.80 20.70 1.65
N ASP A 148 -0.05 21.59 1.01
CA ASP A 148 -0.58 22.50 0.00
C ASP A 148 -0.55 21.85 -1.39
N PHE A 149 -1.71 21.49 -1.91
CA PHE A 149 -1.84 20.94 -3.26
C PHE A 149 -1.65 21.98 -4.38
N GLY A 150 -1.69 23.28 -4.05
CA GLY A 150 -1.59 24.43 -4.95
C GLY A 150 -2.86 24.75 -5.74
N LYS A 151 -3.88 23.88 -5.66
CA LYS A 151 -5.22 24.02 -6.24
C LYS A 151 -6.17 23.01 -5.60
N ASP A 152 -7.46 23.25 -5.77
CA ASP A 152 -8.51 22.30 -5.43
C ASP A 152 -8.21 20.93 -6.08
N THR A 153 -8.09 19.91 -5.23
CA THR A 153 -7.69 18.56 -5.63
C THR A 153 -8.68 17.57 -5.03
N THR A 154 -9.33 16.78 -5.90
CA THR A 154 -10.24 15.71 -5.47
C THR A 154 -9.45 14.43 -5.29
N PHE A 155 -9.55 13.86 -4.09
CA PHE A 155 -9.01 12.54 -3.76
C PHE A 155 -9.99 11.86 -2.80
N ASN A 156 -9.92 10.54 -2.71
CA ASN A 156 -10.79 9.73 -1.84
C ASN A 156 -9.98 8.75 -0.97
N LYS A 157 -8.65 8.83 -1.02
CA LYS A 157 -7.74 7.94 -0.28
C LYS A 157 -6.54 8.73 0.22
N VAL A 158 -6.19 8.46 1.48
CA VAL A 158 -4.95 8.92 2.12
C VAL A 158 -4.17 7.69 2.55
N VAL A 159 -2.86 7.68 2.29
CA VAL A 159 -1.95 6.63 2.74
C VAL A 159 -0.92 7.25 3.67
N LEU A 160 -0.86 6.76 4.91
CA LEU A 160 0.12 7.15 5.92
C LEU A 160 0.99 5.94 6.26
N THR A 161 2.28 6.17 6.49
CA THR A 161 3.22 5.11 6.83
C THR A 161 4.14 5.57 7.94
N GLU A 162 4.19 4.83 9.04
CA GLU A 162 5.16 5.06 10.10
C GLU A 162 6.51 4.40 9.75
N ASN A 163 7.60 5.03 10.18
CA ASN A 163 8.93 4.44 10.07
C ASN A 163 9.14 3.41 11.19
N ILE A 164 8.76 2.16 10.91
CA ILE A 164 8.91 1.02 11.81
C ILE A 164 10.25 0.33 11.53
N VAL A 165 11.06 0.15 12.57
CA VAL A 165 12.36 -0.53 12.46
C VAL A 165 12.47 -1.53 13.60
N SER A 166 12.70 -2.79 13.23
CA SER A 166 12.85 -3.88 14.19
C SER A 166 13.87 -3.56 15.27
N GLY A 167 13.46 -3.67 16.54
CA GLY A 167 14.30 -3.40 17.71
C GLY A 167 14.55 -1.92 18.05
N TRP A 168 14.04 -0.95 17.28
CA TRP A 168 14.30 0.47 17.50
C TRP A 168 13.06 1.37 17.45
N ALA A 169 12.15 1.16 16.48
CA ALA A 169 10.91 1.92 16.37
C ALA A 169 9.71 0.98 16.17
N SER A 170 8.80 1.01 17.14
CA SER A 170 7.46 0.42 17.07
C SER A 170 6.43 1.45 16.58
N PRO A 171 5.19 1.04 16.24
CA PRO A 171 4.09 1.97 15.99
C PRO A 171 3.87 2.92 17.17
N ARG A 172 3.58 4.19 16.90
CA ARG A 172 3.43 5.26 17.91
C ARG A 172 2.17 6.10 17.73
N ILE A 173 1.68 6.25 16.50
CA ILE A 173 0.46 7.02 16.25
C ILE A 173 -0.74 6.26 16.82
N ALA A 174 -1.33 6.80 17.90
CA ALA A 174 -2.51 6.22 18.55
C ALA A 174 -3.83 6.74 17.95
N SER A 175 -3.83 7.98 17.45
CA SER A 175 -4.96 8.60 16.76
C SER A 175 -4.48 9.78 15.91
N PHE A 176 -5.27 10.17 14.92
CA PHE A 176 -5.06 11.37 14.12
C PHE A 176 -6.40 11.86 13.57
N ASN A 177 -6.48 13.14 13.24
CA ASN A 177 -7.62 13.71 12.53
C ASN A 177 -7.18 14.09 11.11
N LEU A 178 -8.04 13.89 10.12
CA LEU A 178 -7.88 14.55 8.82
C LEU A 178 -8.74 15.78 8.79
N GLN A 179 -8.17 16.89 8.32
CA GLN A 179 -8.87 18.15 8.18
C GLN A 179 -8.69 18.73 6.78
N ILE A 180 -9.66 19.53 6.36
CA ILE A 180 -9.60 20.31 5.11
C ILE A 180 -9.73 21.80 5.42
N PRO A 181 -9.08 22.68 4.64
CA PRO A 181 -9.22 24.11 4.82
C PRO A 181 -10.67 24.57 4.49
N THR A 182 -11.14 25.55 5.23
CA THR A 182 -12.43 26.25 5.03
C THR A 182 -12.19 27.76 5.10
N ALA A 183 -13.24 28.56 4.84
CA ALA A 183 -13.14 30.02 4.97
C ALA A 183 -12.76 30.50 6.39
N ASP A 184 -13.05 29.68 7.41
CA ASP A 184 -12.87 30.02 8.82
C ASP A 184 -11.74 29.23 9.51
N GLY A 185 -10.95 28.45 8.75
CA GLY A 185 -9.85 27.63 9.29
C GLY A 185 -9.85 26.21 8.75
N TYR A 186 -10.02 25.22 9.62
CA TYR A 186 -9.99 23.79 9.24
C TYR A 186 -11.23 23.06 9.77
N GLN A 187 -11.77 22.16 8.95
CA GLN A 187 -12.84 21.24 9.33
C GLN A 187 -12.33 19.81 9.37
N THR A 188 -12.60 19.10 10.46
CA THR A 188 -12.33 17.66 10.57
C THR A 188 -13.27 16.85 9.70
N ILE A 189 -12.71 15.94 8.89
CA ILE A 189 -13.43 15.02 8.00
C ILE A 189 -13.22 13.55 8.37
N TYR A 190 -12.27 13.24 9.26
CA TYR A 190 -11.96 11.91 9.76
C TYR A 190 -11.35 11.99 11.17
N THR A 191 -11.65 11.02 12.04
CA THR A 191 -11.16 10.87 13.42
C THR A 191 -10.80 9.42 13.71
#